data_AF-A0A0N0IYB7-F1
#
_entry.id   AF-A0A0N0IYB7-F1
#
_cell.length_a   1.000
_cell.length_b   1.000
_cell.length_c   1.000
_cell.angle_alpha   90.00
_cell.angle_beta   90.00
_cell.angle_gamma   90.00
#
_symmetry.space_group_name_H-M   'P 1'
#
loop_
_entity.id
_entity.type
_entity.pdbx_description
1 polymer ?
#
loop_
_entity_poly.entity_id
_entity_poly.type
_entity_poly.pdbx_seq_one_letter_code
_entity_poly.pdbx_strand_id
1 'polypeptide(L)'
;MLKNTLFLLAMVSFLMVSCDYKEKEKNLTEREKQLLEKEQLFAKKESEYQALLKMKDSIFSKKDSVEIKAAVWPAEISGPWNGKVICTESNCSDYVVGDQRTDIWEFDNDPTQPVTKIINNNNLVRLYSGKFENNEIRLSFKTDSTAKKYVEMNVVLNDISDNKIKGTRTVTSDNGCTAKFSVELVRSIK
;
A
#
# COMPACT_ATOMS: atom_id res chain seq x y z
N MET A 1 -71.17 36.84 35.73
CA MET A 1 -70.92 36.22 34.41
C MET A 1 -69.44 35.97 34.09
N LEU A 2 -68.48 36.50 34.86
CA LEU A 2 -67.03 36.37 34.61
C LEU A 2 -66.41 34.99 34.93
N LYS A 3 -67.08 34.16 35.74
CA LYS A 3 -66.53 32.89 36.26
C LYS A 3 -66.65 31.73 35.25
N ASN A 4 -67.68 31.73 34.40
CA ASN A 4 -67.85 30.71 33.35
C ASN A 4 -66.99 30.96 32.11
N THR A 5 -66.67 32.22 31.79
CA THR A 5 -65.80 32.58 30.65
C THR A 5 -64.33 32.22 30.91
N LEU A 6 -63.87 32.35 32.15
CA LEU A 6 -62.51 31.94 32.57
C LEU A 6 -62.31 30.43 32.51
N PHE A 7 -63.34 29.65 32.84
CA PHE A 7 -63.29 28.19 32.77
C PHE A 7 -63.29 27.67 31.32
N LEU A 8 -64.05 28.32 30.43
CA LEU A 8 -64.05 28.04 29.00
C LEU A 8 -62.71 28.39 28.35
N LEU A 9 -62.09 29.52 28.72
CA LEU A 9 -60.76 29.91 28.23
C LEU A 9 -59.67 28.92 28.67
N ALA A 10 -59.74 28.44 29.90
CA ALA A 10 -58.82 27.43 30.43
C ALA A 10 -58.97 26.07 29.71
N MET A 11 -60.20 25.66 29.38
CA MET A 11 -60.45 24.42 28.65
C MET A 11 -59.96 24.50 27.19
N VAL A 12 -60.09 25.65 26.54
CA VAL A 12 -59.58 25.87 25.16
C VAL A 12 -58.04 25.90 25.13
N SER A 13 -57.38 26.49 26.13
CA SER A 13 -55.92 26.44 26.24
C SER A 13 -55.38 25.01 26.45
N PHE A 14 -56.10 24.15 27.17
CA PHE A 14 -55.67 22.77 27.40
C PHE A 14 -55.76 21.89 26.14
N LEU A 15 -56.68 22.21 25.23
CA LEU A 15 -56.82 21.50 23.94
C LEU A 15 -55.69 21.85 22.96
N MET A 16 -55.10 23.04 23.05
CA MET A 16 -54.02 23.51 22.16
C MET A 16 -52.64 22.92 22.48
N VAL A 17 -52.43 22.31 23.65
CA VAL A 17 -51.15 21.65 24.04
C VAL A 17 -51.03 20.24 23.44
N SER A 18 -52.14 19.66 22.96
CA SER A 18 -52.17 18.28 22.43
C SER A 18 -51.76 18.12 20.95
N CYS A 19 -51.62 19.22 20.20
CA CYS A 19 -51.31 19.19 18.76
C CYS A 19 -49.80 19.01 18.44
N ASP A 20 -48.91 19.23 19.41
CA ASP A 20 -47.45 19.17 19.22
C ASP A 20 -46.86 17.75 19.40
N TYR A 21 -47.68 16.79 19.84
CA TYR A 21 -47.25 15.40 20.09
C TYR A 21 -46.98 14.63 18.79
N LYS A 22 -47.81 14.87 17.77
CA LYS A 22 -47.78 14.12 16.49
C LYS A 22 -46.56 14.45 15.64
N GLU A 23 -46.03 15.67 15.76
CA GLU A 23 -44.80 16.10 15.07
C GLU A 23 -43.55 15.53 15.77
N LYS A 24 -43.54 15.52 17.11
CA LYS A 24 -42.49 14.87 17.92
C LYS A 24 -42.41 13.36 17.66
N GLU A 25 -43.54 12.67 17.59
CA GLU A 25 -43.60 11.24 17.29
C GLU A 25 -43.04 10.92 15.89
N LYS A 26 -43.37 11.74 14.89
CA LYS A 26 -42.78 11.61 13.54
C LYS A 26 -41.27 11.85 13.52
N ASN A 27 -40.77 12.85 14.24
CA ASN A 27 -39.34 13.14 14.34
C ASN A 27 -38.59 12.02 15.06
N LEU A 28 -39.19 11.45 16.11
CA LEU A 28 -38.65 10.27 16.81
C LEU A 28 -38.60 9.05 15.88
N THR A 29 -39.69 8.77 15.15
CA THR A 29 -39.76 7.63 14.21
C THR A 29 -38.71 7.76 13.10
N GLU A 30 -38.52 8.97 12.54
CA GLU A 30 -37.51 9.22 11.50
C GLU A 30 -36.08 9.04 12.04
N ARG A 31 -35.81 9.51 13.26
CA ARG A 31 -34.51 9.29 13.93
C ARG A 31 -34.25 7.82 14.21
N GLU A 32 -35.24 7.09 14.69
CA GLU A 32 -35.13 5.64 14.92
C GLU A 32 -34.83 4.89 13.63
N LYS A 33 -35.49 5.25 12.53
CA LYS A 33 -35.22 4.67 11.21
C LYS A 33 -33.80 4.96 10.73
N GLN A 34 -33.33 6.20 10.87
CA GLN A 34 -31.97 6.58 10.50
C GLN A 34 -30.90 5.89 11.35
N LEU A 35 -31.17 5.69 12.65
CA LEU A 35 -30.29 4.94 13.55
C LEU A 35 -30.23 3.47 13.14
N LEU A 36 -31.38 2.85 12.84
CA LEU A 36 -31.45 1.47 12.40
C LEU A 36 -30.69 1.24 11.09
N GLU A 37 -30.81 2.14 10.11
CA GLU A 37 -30.05 2.06 8.85
C GLU A 37 -28.53 2.16 9.09
N LYS A 38 -28.09 3.02 10.02
CA LYS A 38 -26.68 3.12 10.40
C LYS A 38 -26.19 1.85 11.09
N GLU A 39 -26.96 1.30 12.02
CA GLU A 39 -26.63 0.05 12.71
C GLU A 39 -26.47 -1.11 11.72
N GLN A 40 -27.35 -1.22 10.73
CA GLN A 40 -27.24 -2.21 9.66
C GLN A 40 -25.96 -2.02 8.82
N LEU A 41 -25.62 -0.77 8.49
CA LEU A 41 -24.39 -0.45 7.76
C LEU A 41 -23.13 -0.84 8.56
N PHE A 42 -23.12 -0.53 9.87
CA PHE A 42 -22.02 -0.90 10.75
C PHE A 42 -21.89 -2.41 10.89
N ALA A 43 -23.00 -3.13 11.09
CA ALA A 43 -23.00 -4.59 11.16
C ALA A 43 -22.45 -5.23 9.87
N LYS A 44 -22.80 -4.68 8.70
CA LYS A 44 -22.24 -5.13 7.42
C LYS A 44 -20.74 -4.87 7.35
N LYS A 45 -20.29 -3.67 7.73
CA LYS A 45 -18.87 -3.30 7.72
C LYS A 45 -18.04 -4.14 8.67
N GLU A 46 -18.57 -4.42 9.85
CA GLU A 46 -17.93 -5.29 10.84
C GLU A 46 -17.83 -6.72 10.32
N SER A 47 -18.89 -7.26 9.70
CA SER A 47 -18.87 -8.58 9.07
C SER A 47 -17.83 -8.67 7.93
N GLU A 48 -17.77 -7.64 7.06
CA GLU A 48 -16.74 -7.53 6.02
C GLU A 48 -15.32 -7.51 6.63
N TYR A 49 -15.12 -6.72 7.68
CA TYR A 49 -13.84 -6.62 8.37
C TYR A 49 -13.42 -7.95 9.01
N GLN A 50 -14.34 -8.63 9.70
CA GLN A 50 -14.11 -9.95 10.29
C GLN A 50 -13.83 -11.02 9.23
N ALA A 51 -14.50 -10.96 8.07
CA ALA A 51 -14.22 -11.86 6.96
C ALA A 51 -12.81 -11.63 6.39
N LEU A 52 -12.37 -10.38 6.25
CA LEU A 52 -11.02 -10.04 5.82
C LEU A 52 -9.97 -10.50 6.83
N LEU A 53 -10.22 -10.34 8.13
CA LEU A 53 -9.33 -10.86 9.18
C LEU A 53 -9.22 -12.39 9.11
N LYS A 54 -10.34 -13.11 9.01
CA LYS A 54 -10.33 -14.57 8.85
C LYS A 54 -9.60 -15.01 7.58
N MET A 55 -9.76 -14.28 6.47
CA MET A 55 -9.03 -14.56 5.25
C MET A 55 -7.53 -14.38 5.44
N LYS A 56 -7.12 -13.25 6.05
CA LYS A 56 -5.73 -12.98 6.43
C LYS A 56 -5.18 -14.14 7.25
N ASP A 57 -5.85 -14.49 8.35
CA ASP A 57 -5.41 -15.54 9.26
C ASP A 57 -5.36 -16.91 8.56
N SER A 58 -6.29 -17.21 7.64
CA SER A 58 -6.25 -18.45 6.86
C SER A 58 -5.07 -18.53 5.87
N ILE A 59 -4.64 -17.39 5.32
CA ILE A 59 -3.47 -17.32 4.44
C ILE A 59 -2.18 -17.55 5.23
N PHE A 60 -2.11 -17.07 6.47
CA PHE A 60 -0.94 -17.24 7.33
C PHE A 60 -0.94 -18.60 8.04
N SER A 61 -2.07 -19.11 8.52
CA SER A 61 -2.17 -20.41 9.19
C SER A 61 -1.89 -21.60 8.26
N LYS A 62 -2.20 -21.50 6.96
CA LYS A 62 -1.79 -22.52 5.97
C LYS A 62 -0.28 -22.55 5.71
N LYS A 63 0.48 -21.57 6.18
CA LYS A 63 1.95 -21.55 6.05
C LYS A 63 2.65 -22.26 7.22
N ASP A 64 1.96 -22.59 8.31
CA ASP A 64 2.58 -23.17 9.52
C ASP A 64 3.10 -24.61 9.34
N SER A 65 2.75 -25.31 8.25
CA SER A 65 3.27 -26.65 7.95
C SER A 65 4.41 -26.68 6.93
N VAL A 66 4.87 -25.52 6.46
CA VAL A 66 6.10 -25.40 5.68
C VAL A 66 6.91 -24.34 6.41
N GLU A 67 8.02 -24.73 7.05
CA GLU A 67 9.07 -23.77 7.42
C GLU A 67 9.55 -23.09 6.12
N ILE A 68 8.80 -22.09 5.65
CA ILE A 68 9.31 -21.10 4.73
C ILE A 68 10.28 -20.34 5.61
N LYS A 69 11.53 -20.80 5.68
CA LYS A 69 12.65 -19.90 5.90
C LYS A 69 12.44 -18.81 4.86
N ALA A 70 11.78 -17.73 5.25
CA ALA A 70 11.60 -16.56 4.39
C ALA A 70 12.99 -16.32 3.84
N ALA A 71 13.15 -16.36 2.52
CA ALA A 71 14.47 -16.13 1.94
C ALA A 71 14.89 -14.75 2.48
N VAL A 72 15.94 -14.73 3.30
CA VAL A 72 16.47 -13.51 3.90
C VAL A 72 17.72 -13.19 3.13
N TRP A 73 17.99 -11.90 2.89
CA TRP A 73 19.32 -11.51 2.43
C TRP A 73 20.39 -11.99 3.41
N PRO A 74 21.51 -12.55 2.91
CA PRO A 74 22.68 -12.80 3.75
C PRO A 74 23.14 -11.53 4.47
N ALA A 75 23.79 -11.68 5.62
CA ALA A 75 24.24 -10.55 6.44
C ALA A 75 25.27 -9.67 5.71
N GLU A 76 26.00 -10.26 4.77
CA GLU A 76 26.99 -9.59 3.93
C GLU A 76 26.34 -8.62 2.94
N ILE A 77 25.14 -8.93 2.46
CA ILE A 77 24.40 -8.15 1.46
C ILE A 77 23.44 -7.16 2.12
N SER A 78 22.88 -7.54 3.27
CA SER A 78 21.86 -6.76 3.97
C SER A 78 22.33 -5.35 4.33
N GLY A 79 21.39 -4.39 4.29
CA GLY A 79 21.61 -2.99 4.63
C GLY A 79 21.83 -2.06 3.44
N PRO A 80 22.30 -0.82 3.68
CA PRO A 80 22.41 0.22 2.67
C PRO A 80 23.69 0.12 1.83
N TRP A 81 23.53 0.38 0.53
CA TRP A 81 24.60 0.48 -0.46
C TRP A 81 24.45 1.76 -1.28
N ASN A 82 25.58 2.39 -1.62
CA ASN A 82 25.61 3.48 -2.57
C ASN A 82 25.59 2.91 -3.98
N GLY A 83 24.47 3.05 -4.68
CA GLY A 83 24.30 2.56 -6.05
C GLY A 83 24.57 3.63 -7.08
N LYS A 84 25.42 3.33 -8.05
CA LYS A 84 25.64 4.08 -9.28
C LYS A 84 25.09 3.27 -10.45
N VAL A 85 24.19 3.86 -11.22
CA VAL A 85 23.54 3.23 -12.38
C VAL A 85 23.85 4.07 -13.61
N ILE A 86 24.38 3.44 -14.67
CA ILE A 86 24.73 4.14 -15.93
C ILE A 86 24.03 3.45 -17.10
N CYS A 87 23.30 4.22 -17.90
CA CYS A 87 22.66 3.75 -19.12
C CYS A 87 23.72 3.38 -20.17
N THR A 88 23.76 2.12 -20.58
CA THR A 88 24.75 1.61 -21.55
C THR A 88 24.15 1.38 -22.93
N GLU A 89 22.86 1.01 -22.98
CA GLU A 89 22.12 0.77 -24.22
C GLU A 89 20.69 1.27 -24.03
N SER A 90 20.11 1.95 -25.02
CA SER A 90 18.72 2.38 -24.97
C SER A 90 18.17 2.59 -26.38
N ASN A 91 16.95 2.10 -26.61
CA ASN A 91 16.11 2.52 -27.73
C ASN A 91 14.92 3.41 -27.26
N CYS A 92 14.98 3.86 -26.01
CA CYS A 92 13.92 4.61 -25.34
C CYS A 92 14.15 6.12 -25.45
N SER A 93 13.07 6.89 -25.67
CA SER A 93 13.10 8.36 -25.64
C SER A 93 13.49 8.92 -24.28
N ASP A 94 13.12 8.20 -23.21
CA ASP A 94 13.23 8.65 -21.83
C ASP A 94 14.59 8.32 -21.19
N TYR A 95 15.47 7.59 -21.90
CA TYR A 95 16.77 7.14 -21.41
C TYR A 95 17.85 7.39 -22.45
N VAL A 96 18.83 8.24 -22.12
CA VAL A 96 19.95 8.56 -23.01
C VAL A 96 21.17 7.74 -22.58
N VAL A 97 21.89 7.18 -23.55
CA VAL A 97 23.14 6.44 -23.27
C VAL A 97 24.15 7.39 -22.62
N GLY A 98 24.73 6.95 -21.50
CA GLY A 98 25.59 7.77 -20.65
C GLY A 98 24.88 8.43 -19.46
N ASP A 99 23.55 8.41 -19.41
CA ASP A 99 22.80 8.88 -18.24
C ASP A 99 23.24 8.14 -16.99
N GLN A 100 23.60 8.89 -15.96
CA GLN A 100 24.01 8.34 -14.67
C GLN A 100 23.06 8.77 -13.56
N ARG A 101 22.80 7.85 -12.63
CA ARG A 101 22.03 8.11 -11.42
C ARG A 101 22.74 7.50 -10.22
N THR A 102 22.68 8.21 -9.10
CA THR A 102 23.21 7.74 -7.82
C THR A 102 22.07 7.70 -6.83
N ASP A 103 21.80 6.52 -6.28
CA ASP A 103 20.71 6.25 -5.34
C ASP A 103 21.23 5.36 -4.20
N ILE A 104 20.58 5.40 -3.05
CA ILE A 104 20.84 4.42 -1.98
C ILE A 104 19.98 3.18 -2.25
N TRP A 105 20.62 2.01 -2.24
CA TRP A 105 19.99 0.70 -2.38
C TRP A 105 20.02 0.02 -1.02
N GLU A 106 18.87 -0.16 -0.38
CA GLU A 106 18.76 -0.81 0.92
C GLU A 106 18.18 -2.21 0.73
N PHE A 107 19.02 -3.23 0.99
CA PHE A 107 18.59 -4.64 1.01
C PHE A 107 17.98 -4.95 2.37
N ASP A 108 16.67 -5.16 2.38
CA ASP A 108 15.86 -5.37 3.57
C ASP A 108 14.94 -6.60 3.36
N ASN A 109 14.23 -7.02 4.39
CA ASN A 109 13.37 -8.18 4.32
C ASN A 109 11.95 -7.81 4.73
N ASP A 110 10.99 -8.12 3.85
CA ASP A 110 9.59 -8.13 4.22
C ASP A 110 9.23 -9.48 4.85
N PRO A 111 8.10 -9.58 5.58
CA PRO A 111 7.70 -10.82 6.28
C PRO A 111 7.53 -12.06 5.37
N THR A 112 7.56 -11.88 4.05
CA THR A 112 7.30 -12.95 3.08
C THR A 112 8.42 -13.18 2.07
N GLN A 113 9.30 -12.19 1.84
CA GLN A 113 10.35 -12.26 0.83
C GLN A 113 11.42 -11.16 1.05
N PRO A 114 12.64 -11.35 0.51
CA PRO A 114 13.63 -10.28 0.47
C PRO A 114 13.15 -9.15 -0.44
N VAL A 115 13.44 -7.90 -0.05
CA VAL A 115 13.12 -6.71 -0.83
C VAL A 115 14.32 -5.77 -0.93
N THR A 116 14.31 -4.91 -1.93
CA THR A 116 15.34 -3.87 -2.08
C THR A 116 14.68 -2.53 -2.31
N LYS A 117 14.92 -1.58 -1.41
CA LYS A 117 14.41 -0.20 -1.49
C LYS A 117 15.43 0.67 -2.21
N ILE A 118 14.95 1.48 -3.14
CA ILE A 118 15.74 2.52 -3.81
C ILE A 118 15.34 3.87 -3.24
N ILE A 119 16.27 4.52 -2.57
CA ILE A 119 16.06 5.77 -1.84
C ILE A 119 16.88 6.87 -2.51
N ASN A 120 16.24 7.98 -2.87
CA ASN A 120 16.88 9.17 -3.41
C ASN A 120 16.41 10.38 -2.60
N ASN A 121 17.35 11.20 -2.10
CA ASN A 121 17.04 12.38 -1.29
C ASN A 121 16.02 12.08 -0.17
N ASN A 122 16.25 10.99 0.58
CA ASN A 122 15.39 10.49 1.67
C ASN A 122 13.96 10.06 1.27
N ASN A 123 13.65 10.01 -0.03
CA ASN A 123 12.37 9.52 -0.54
C ASN A 123 12.52 8.11 -1.11
N LEU A 124 11.56 7.24 -0.79
CA LEU A 124 11.44 5.93 -1.42
C LEU A 124 10.99 6.12 -2.88
N VAL A 125 11.88 5.85 -3.82
CA VAL A 125 11.61 5.99 -5.26
C VAL A 125 11.12 4.68 -5.86
N ARG A 126 11.58 3.54 -5.32
CA ARG A 126 11.17 2.22 -5.84
C ARG A 126 11.37 1.12 -4.81
N LEU A 127 10.52 0.10 -4.87
CA LEU A 127 10.65 -1.14 -4.12
C LEU A 127 10.74 -2.31 -5.09
N TYR A 128 11.80 -3.09 -4.99
CA TYR A 128 11.96 -4.33 -5.74
C TYR A 128 11.63 -5.54 -4.90
N SER A 129 10.99 -6.54 -5.50
CA SER A 129 10.98 -7.91 -4.97
C SER A 129 12.31 -8.57 -5.29
N GLY A 130 12.94 -9.22 -4.32
CA GLY A 130 14.27 -9.79 -4.46
C GLY A 130 14.31 -11.30 -4.26
N LYS A 131 15.32 -11.92 -4.87
CA LYS A 131 15.67 -13.33 -4.69
C LYS A 131 17.20 -13.46 -4.68
N PHE A 132 17.73 -14.29 -3.78
CA PHE A 132 19.14 -14.63 -3.73
C PHE A 132 19.33 -16.13 -3.94
N GLU A 133 19.92 -16.51 -5.06
CA GLU A 133 20.21 -17.91 -5.40
C GLU A 133 21.51 -18.00 -6.19
N ASN A 134 22.32 -19.04 -5.97
CA ASN A 134 23.55 -19.29 -6.73
C ASN A 134 24.54 -18.10 -6.76
N ASN A 135 24.68 -17.38 -5.64
CA ASN A 135 25.50 -16.17 -5.53
C ASN A 135 25.10 -15.06 -6.52
N GLU A 136 23.81 -14.98 -6.84
CA GLU A 136 23.24 -13.99 -7.74
C GLU A 136 22.00 -13.37 -7.08
N ILE A 137 21.93 -12.04 -7.14
CA ILE A 137 20.77 -11.28 -6.69
C ILE A 137 19.91 -10.97 -7.92
N ARG A 138 18.66 -11.42 -7.88
CA ARG A 138 17.64 -11.10 -8.87
C ARG A 138 16.61 -10.18 -8.24
N LEU A 139 16.42 -9.00 -8.83
CA LEU A 139 15.41 -8.04 -8.40
C LEU A 139 14.40 -7.82 -9.53
N SER A 140 13.12 -7.76 -9.19
CA SER A 140 12.04 -7.53 -10.16
C SER A 140 11.08 -6.46 -9.66
N PHE A 141 10.69 -5.58 -10.55
CA PHE A 141 9.63 -4.60 -10.35
C PHE A 141 8.76 -4.56 -11.59
N LYS A 142 7.45 -4.44 -11.39
CA LYS A 142 6.46 -4.32 -12.45
C LYS A 142 5.37 -3.38 -11.98
N THR A 143 4.96 -2.47 -12.84
CA THR A 143 3.81 -1.61 -12.60
C THR A 143 2.52 -2.42 -12.49
N ASP A 144 1.62 -1.98 -11.61
CA ASP A 144 0.30 -2.60 -11.49
C ASP A 144 -0.60 -2.32 -12.72
N SER A 145 -1.76 -2.97 -12.74
CA SER A 145 -2.74 -2.85 -13.84
C SER A 145 -3.44 -1.48 -13.92
N THR A 146 -3.27 -0.61 -12.92
CA THR A 146 -3.88 0.73 -12.89
C THR A 146 -2.92 1.81 -13.36
N ALA A 147 -1.65 1.48 -13.56
CA ALA A 147 -0.63 2.40 -14.05
C ALA A 147 -0.92 2.85 -15.49
N LYS A 148 -0.68 4.14 -15.76
CA LYS A 148 -0.86 4.75 -17.10
C LYS A 148 0.12 4.23 -18.15
N LYS A 149 1.27 3.71 -17.72
CA LYS A 149 2.34 3.17 -18.56
C LYS A 149 2.85 1.92 -17.88
N TYR A 150 2.89 0.80 -18.60
CA TYR A 150 3.47 -0.40 -18.05
C TYR A 150 4.99 -0.39 -18.24
N VAL A 151 5.65 -0.70 -17.12
CA VAL A 151 7.09 -0.75 -17.01
C VAL A 151 7.48 -1.96 -16.19
N GLU A 152 8.35 -2.77 -16.76
CA GLU A 152 8.98 -3.90 -16.11
C GLU A 152 10.47 -3.60 -15.96
N MET A 153 11.00 -3.90 -14.78
CA MET A 153 12.41 -3.68 -14.47
C MET A 153 12.97 -4.93 -13.82
N ASN A 154 14.03 -5.46 -14.42
CA ASN A 154 14.74 -6.62 -13.92
C ASN A 154 16.19 -6.22 -13.62
N VAL A 155 16.70 -6.60 -12.46
CA VAL A 155 18.10 -6.38 -12.08
C VAL A 155 18.72 -7.74 -11.79
N VAL A 156 19.90 -7.96 -12.35
CA VAL A 156 20.72 -9.14 -12.08
C VAL A 156 22.06 -8.65 -11.59
N LEU A 157 22.41 -8.98 -10.35
CA LEU A 157 23.71 -8.69 -9.75
C LEU A 157 24.43 -10.02 -9.49
N ASN A 158 25.51 -10.26 -10.23
CA ASN A 158 26.20 -11.55 -10.31
C ASN A 158 27.70 -11.44 -10.00
N ASP A 159 28.23 -10.23 -9.86
CA ASP A 159 29.59 -9.96 -9.38
C ASP A 159 29.48 -9.38 -7.97
N ILE A 160 29.52 -10.26 -6.97
CA ILE A 160 29.30 -9.93 -5.56
C ILE A 160 30.62 -10.12 -4.80
N SER A 161 31.06 -9.06 -4.14
CA SER A 161 32.21 -9.04 -3.23
C SER A 161 31.86 -8.24 -1.97
N ASP A 162 32.66 -8.38 -0.91
CA ASP A 162 32.38 -7.83 0.42
C ASP A 162 32.02 -6.33 0.45
N ASN A 163 32.63 -5.54 -0.44
CA ASN A 163 32.46 -4.08 -0.48
C ASN A 163 31.88 -3.56 -1.79
N LYS A 164 31.67 -4.45 -2.77
CA LYS A 164 31.27 -4.05 -4.11
C LYS A 164 30.38 -5.11 -4.76
N ILE A 165 29.24 -4.68 -5.30
CA ILE A 165 28.34 -5.53 -6.06
C ILE A 165 28.14 -4.90 -7.43
N LYS A 166 28.21 -5.68 -8.50
CA LYS A 166 27.92 -5.20 -9.86
C LYS A 166 26.94 -6.10 -10.57
N GLY A 167 26.34 -5.52 -11.60
CA GLY A 167 25.50 -6.26 -12.53
C GLY A 167 24.82 -5.36 -13.53
N THR A 168 23.64 -5.78 -13.95
CA THR A 168 22.86 -5.11 -15.00
C THR A 168 21.43 -4.92 -14.59
N ARG A 169 20.87 -3.76 -14.91
CA ARG A 169 19.44 -3.49 -14.84
C ARG A 169 18.89 -3.35 -16.25
N THR A 170 17.78 -4.01 -16.52
CA THR A 170 17.02 -3.88 -17.78
C THR A 170 15.67 -3.27 -17.46
N VAL A 171 15.27 -2.30 -18.26
CA VAL A 171 13.95 -1.66 -18.20
C VAL A 171 13.25 -1.93 -19.52
N THR A 172 12.05 -2.49 -19.46
CA THR A 172 11.19 -2.77 -20.61
C THR A 172 9.86 -2.05 -20.42
N SER A 173 9.32 -1.46 -21.49
CA SER A 173 8.01 -0.79 -21.48
C SER A 173 7.18 -1.18 -22.71
N ASP A 174 5.88 -0.91 -22.66
CA ASP A 174 4.85 -1.37 -23.61
C ASP A 174 5.18 -1.14 -25.08
N ASN A 175 5.90 -0.08 -25.40
CA ASN A 175 6.21 0.30 -26.78
C ASN A 175 7.37 -0.51 -27.39
N GLY A 176 7.74 -1.66 -26.81
CA GLY A 176 8.94 -2.42 -27.16
C GLY A 176 10.25 -1.71 -26.75
N CYS A 177 10.12 -0.69 -25.92
CA CYS A 177 11.19 0.13 -25.40
C CYS A 177 12.03 -0.72 -24.43
N THR A 178 13.32 -0.84 -24.66
CA THR A 178 14.28 -1.55 -23.82
C THR A 178 15.50 -0.66 -23.58
N ALA A 179 15.84 -0.46 -22.31
CA ALA A 179 17.06 0.18 -21.89
C ALA A 179 17.84 -0.73 -20.93
N LYS A 180 19.15 -0.82 -21.12
CA LYS A 180 20.07 -1.54 -20.23
C LYS A 180 20.99 -0.56 -19.53
N PHE A 181 21.25 -0.88 -18.27
CA PHE A 181 22.07 -0.10 -17.38
C PHE A 181 23.10 -1.00 -16.73
N SER A 182 24.34 -0.51 -16.64
CA SER A 182 25.31 -1.05 -15.70
C SER A 182 24.94 -0.58 -14.29
N VAL A 183 25.05 -1.48 -13.32
CA VAL A 183 24.80 -1.20 -11.91
C VAL A 183 26.07 -1.51 -11.14
N GLU A 184 26.49 -0.55 -10.32
CA GLU A 184 27.59 -0.71 -9.39
C GLU A 184 27.13 -0.23 -8.01
N LEU A 185 27.19 -1.10 -7.03
CA LEU A 185 26.87 -0.82 -5.63
C LEU A 185 28.16 -0.87 -4.82
N VAL A 186 28.39 0.16 -4.02
CA VAL A 186 29.52 0.22 -3.09
C VAL A 186 28.97 0.32 -1.68
N ARG A 187 29.51 -0.45 -0.75
CA ARG A 187 28.99 -0.48 0.62
C ARG A 187 29.03 0.92 1.23
N SER A 188 27.93 1.33 1.85
CA SER A 188 27.88 2.61 2.55
C SER A 188 28.71 2.47 3.83
N ILE A 189 29.95 2.95 3.79
CA ILE A 189 30.81 3.01 4.97
C ILE A 189 30.13 3.98 5.95
N LYS A 190 29.74 3.48 7.12
CA LYS A 190 29.35 4.31 8.26
C LYS A 190 30.58 4.84 8.95
#